data_AF-F0G6D3-F1
#
_entry.id   AF-F0G6D3-F1
#
_cell.length_a   1.000
_cell.length_b   1.000
_cell.length_c   1.000
_cell.angle_alpha   90.00
_cell.angle_beta   90.00
_cell.angle_gamma   90.00
#
_symmetry.space_group_name_H-M   'P 1'
#
loop_
_entity.id
_entity.type
_entity.pdbx_description
1 polymer ?
#
loop_
_entity_poly.entity_id
_entity_poly.type
_entity_poly.pdbx_seq_one_letter_code
_entity_poly.pdbx_strand_id
1 'polypeptide(L)' 'MKAALLVSSALLAIASASASAQGSITKVENGALVAANGMTVYTFDKDKANAGTSACTGQCETFWPPYKASAT' A
#
# COMPACT_ATOMS: atom_id res chain seq x y z
N MET A 1 2.09 43.93 27.49
CA MET A 1 2.63 42.56 27.66
C MET A 1 1.54 41.59 27.18
N LYS A 2 1.91 40.65 26.31
CA LYS A 2 1.12 39.54 25.69
C LYS A 2 0.14 38.88 26.70
N ALA A 3 -0.98 38.24 26.38
CA ALA A 3 -1.71 37.83 25.17
C ALA A 3 -3.03 37.21 25.66
N ALA A 4 -4.07 37.10 24.83
CA ALA A 4 -5.05 36.02 24.95
C ALA A 4 -5.61 35.73 23.55
N LEU A 5 -5.28 34.54 23.07
CA LEU A 5 -5.34 34.09 21.70
C LEU A 5 -6.76 33.77 21.21
N LEU A 6 -6.90 33.91 19.91
CA LEU A 6 -8.09 33.80 19.09
C LEU A 6 -8.56 32.34 18.90
N VAL A 7 -9.88 32.19 19.03
CA VAL A 7 -10.81 31.44 18.16
C VAL A 7 -10.48 29.99 17.78
N SER A 8 -11.24 29.10 18.44
CA SER A 8 -11.99 27.95 17.91
C SER A 8 -11.29 26.91 17.03
N SER A 9 -11.03 25.79 17.70
CA SER A 9 -10.62 24.48 17.25
C SER A 9 -11.53 23.87 16.17
N ALA A 10 -10.95 23.47 15.04
CA ALA A 10 -11.43 22.34 14.24
C ALA A 10 -10.24 21.74 13.47
N LEU A 11 -9.47 20.89 14.16
CA LEU A 11 -8.45 20.06 13.52
C LEU A 11 -9.16 19.00 12.66
N LEU A 12 -9.14 19.15 11.33
CA LEU A 12 -9.38 18.04 10.41
C LEU A 12 -8.22 17.05 10.56
N ALA A 13 -8.41 16.02 11.38
CA ALA A 13 -7.52 14.86 11.40
C ALA A 13 -7.76 14.04 10.12
N ILE A 14 -6.95 14.30 9.09
CA ILE A 14 -6.88 13.44 7.92
C ILE A 14 -6.20 12.15 8.39
N ALA A 15 -6.97 11.08 8.56
CA ALA A 15 -6.43 9.77 8.86
C ALA A 15 -5.56 9.33 7.68
N SER A 16 -4.25 9.49 7.80
CA SER A 16 -3.29 8.91 6.85
C SER A 16 -3.31 7.39 7.05
N ALA A 17 -4.06 6.68 6.21
CA ALA A 17 -3.94 5.24 6.09
C ALA A 17 -2.57 4.95 5.45
N SER A 18 -1.61 4.53 6.25
CA SER A 18 -0.32 4.06 5.77
C SER A 18 -0.54 2.76 4.99
N ALA A 19 -0.29 2.78 3.68
CA ALA A 19 -0.25 1.58 2.87
C ALA A 19 0.91 0.69 3.34
N SER A 20 0.60 -0.32 4.15
CA SER A 20 1.56 -1.34 4.53
C SER A 20 1.79 -2.24 3.33
N ALA A 21 2.98 -2.19 2.73
CA ALA A 21 3.40 -3.21 1.79
C ALA A 21 3.35 -4.57 2.49
N GLN A 22 2.63 -5.53 1.91
CA GLN A 22 2.57 -6.89 2.47
C GLN A 22 3.93 -7.58 2.29
N GLY A 23 4.19 -8.55 3.18
CA GLY A 23 5.47 -9.25 3.29
C GLY A 23 5.95 -9.88 1.99
N SER A 24 7.18 -10.37 1.96
CA SER A 24 7.81 -10.83 0.72
C SER A 24 7.11 -12.02 0.06
N ILE A 25 7.28 -12.12 -1.27
CA ILE A 25 6.99 -13.34 -2.02
C ILE A 25 7.97 -14.41 -1.56
N THR A 26 7.45 -15.58 -1.18
CA THR A 26 8.28 -16.64 -0.58
C THR A 26 8.47 -17.86 -1.47
N LYS A 27 7.52 -18.15 -2.37
CA LYS A 27 7.68 -19.24 -3.35
C LYS A 27 6.81 -19.06 -4.59
N VAL A 28 7.06 -19.92 -5.58
CA VAL A 28 6.17 -20.20 -6.70
C VAL A 28 5.49 -21.54 -6.47
N GLU A 29 4.16 -21.61 -6.57
CA GLU A 29 3.37 -22.84 -6.46
C GLU A 29 2.41 -22.95 -7.64
N ASN A 30 2.43 -24.06 -8.37
CA ASN A 30 1.57 -24.27 -9.55
C ASN A 30 1.62 -23.11 -10.57
N GLY A 31 2.77 -22.46 -10.71
CA GLY A 31 2.96 -21.31 -11.61
C GLY A 31 2.50 -19.96 -11.04
N ALA A 32 2.00 -19.91 -9.81
CA ALA A 32 1.57 -18.68 -9.15
C ALA A 32 2.54 -18.25 -8.04
N LEU A 33 2.69 -16.93 -7.85
CA LEU A 33 3.48 -16.37 -6.75
C LEU A 33 2.70 -16.48 -5.44
N VAL A 34 3.35 -16.94 -4.37
CA VAL A 34 2.74 -17.10 -3.05
C VAL A 34 3.50 -16.27 -2.01
N ALA A 35 2.75 -15.45 -1.28
CA ALA A 35 3.24 -14.59 -0.23
C ALA A 35 3.53 -15.38 1.07
N ALA A 36 4.28 -14.75 1.99
CA ALA A 36 4.63 -15.35 3.29
C ALA A 36 3.41 -15.75 4.16
N ASN A 37 2.26 -15.12 3.94
CA ASN A 37 0.99 -15.45 4.61
C ASN A 37 0.23 -16.61 3.94
N GLY A 38 0.80 -17.25 2.92
CA GLY A 38 0.18 -18.36 2.20
C GLY A 38 -0.85 -17.93 1.14
N MET A 39 -1.02 -16.63 0.89
CA MET A 39 -1.93 -16.15 -0.16
C MET A 39 -1.24 -16.04 -1.52
N THR A 40 -1.98 -16.35 -2.58
CA THR A 40 -1.54 -16.11 -3.96
C THR A 40 -1.51 -14.62 -4.27
N VAL A 41 -0.47 -14.17 -4.96
CA VAL A 41 -0.30 -12.79 -5.40
C VAL A 41 -0.77 -12.63 -6.84
N TYR A 42 -1.47 -11.52 -7.09
CA TYR A 42 -2.06 -11.16 -8.36
C TYR A 42 -1.54 -9.79 -8.83
N THR A 43 -1.56 -9.56 -10.14
CA THR A 43 -1.26 -8.26 -10.74
C THR A 43 -2.50 -7.39 -10.81
N PHE A 44 -2.36 -6.08 -10.56
CA PHE A 44 -3.48 -5.17 -10.71
C PHE A 44 -3.70 -4.81 -12.18
N ASP A 45 -4.95 -4.70 -12.62
CA ASP A 45 -5.32 -4.49 -14.04
C ASP A 45 -4.64 -3.27 -14.69
N LYS A 46 -4.40 -2.22 -13.90
CA LYS A 46 -3.77 -0.98 -14.39
C LYS A 46 -2.25 -1.01 -14.38
N ASP A 47 -1.64 -2.08 -13.85
CA ASP A 47 -0.19 -2.20 -13.79
C ASP A 47 0.39 -2.28 -15.21
N LYS A 48 1.51 -1.60 -15.38
CA LYS A 48 2.24 -1.61 -16.65
C LYS A 48 3.27 -2.74 -16.59
N ALA A 49 3.27 -3.58 -17.62
CA ALA A 49 4.27 -4.63 -17.75
C ALA A 49 5.68 -4.05 -17.64
N ASN A 50 6.54 -4.71 -16.86
CA ASN A 50 7.94 -4.33 -16.63
C ASN A 50 8.17 -2.97 -15.94
N ALA A 51 7.14 -2.30 -15.41
CA ALA A 51 7.33 -1.05 -14.69
C ALA A 51 7.92 -1.23 -13.28
N GLY A 52 7.94 -2.47 -12.76
CA GLY A 52 8.45 -2.78 -11.41
C GLY A 52 7.64 -2.15 -10.27
N THR A 53 6.51 -1.53 -10.58
CA THR A 53 5.66 -0.79 -9.65
C THR A 53 4.19 -1.03 -9.99
N SER A 54 3.34 -1.03 -8.97
CA SER A 54 1.89 -1.10 -9.16
C SER A 54 1.30 0.30 -9.35
N ALA A 55 0.33 0.41 -10.25
CA ALA A 55 -0.49 1.61 -10.42
C ALA A 55 -1.61 1.70 -9.36
N CYS A 56 -1.80 0.66 -8.55
CA CYS A 56 -2.75 0.70 -7.46
C CYS A 56 -2.27 1.69 -6.39
N THR A 57 -2.99 2.81 -6.26
CA THR A 57 -2.76 3.86 -5.27
C THR A 57 -4.08 4.29 -4.63
N GLY A 58 -4.04 4.77 -3.38
CA GLY A 58 -5.23 5.24 -2.67
C GLY A 58 -6.10 4.10 -2.13
N GLN A 59 -7.41 4.13 -2.37
CA GLN A 59 -8.33 3.18 -1.75
C GLN A 59 -8.07 1.72 -2.17
N CYS A 60 -7.54 1.50 -3.37
CA CYS A 60 -7.23 0.13 -3.80
C CYS A 60 -6.10 -0.50 -2.98
N GLU A 61 -5.14 0.27 -2.46
CA GLU A 61 -4.04 -0.25 -1.62
C GLU A 61 -4.55 -0.83 -0.29
N THR A 62 -5.75 -0.41 0.14
CA THR A 62 -6.38 -0.97 1.35
C THR A 62 -6.94 -2.36 1.10
N PHE A 63 -7.49 -2.59 -0.10
CA PHE A 63 -8.08 -3.89 -0.48
C PHE A 63 -7.04 -4.84 -1.07
N TRP A 64 -6.10 -4.28 -1.82
CA TRP A 64 -5.07 -4.96 -2.59
C TRP A 64 -3.73 -4.26 -2.34
N PRO A 65 -3.12 -4.45 -1.16
CA PRO A 65 -1.84 -3.83 -0.89
C PRO A 65 -0.75 -4.42 -1.80
N PRO A 66 0.25 -3.61 -2.17
CA PRO A 66 1.30 -4.06 -3.08
C PRO A 66 2.30 -4.98 -2.35
N TYR A 67 2.68 -6.05 -3.02
CA TYR A 67 3.81 -6.89 -2.65
C TYR A 67 5.07 -6.36 -3.32
N LYS A 68 6.14 -6.12 -2.55
CA LYS A 68 7.43 -5.71 -3.14
C LYS A 68 8.11 -6.93 -3.75
N ALA A 69 8.31 -6.89 -5.06
CA ALA A 69 9.27 -7.77 -5.72
C ALA A 69 10.68 -7.25 -5.42
N SER A 70 11.56 -8.11 -4.91
CA SER A 70 13.00 -7.78 -4.85
C SER A 70 13.55 -7.82 -6.27
N ALA A 71 13.99 -6.66 -6.78
CA ALA A 71 14.81 -6.64 -7.99
C ALA A 71 16.13 -7.37 -7.68
N THR A 72 16.42 -8.42 -8.44
CA THR A 72 17.73 -9.09 -8.44
C THR A 72 18.58 -8.51 -9.55
#